data_AF-A0A6A0A8F7-F1
#
_entry.id   AF-A0A6A0A8F7-F1
#
_cell.length_a   1.000
_cell.length_b   1.000
_cell.length_c   1.000
_cell.angle_alpha   90.00
_cell.angle_beta   90.00
_cell.angle_gamma   90.00
#
_symmetry.space_group_name_H-M   'P 1'
#
loop_
_entity.id
_entity.type
_entity.pdbx_description
1 polymer ?
#
loop_
_entity_poly.entity_id
_entity_poly.type
_entity_poly.pdbx_seq_one_letter_code
_entity_poly.pdbx_strand_id
1 'polypeptide(L)'
;PQHASQLLVLTADLQLLIATCGSPAVQVASDVEAVDWAPHSPLAAFTEGHTLCWLDLTQPEAQVMTSLELQHLAGASLLLESVVWVRPSELVLGAVVVEDEAEGPDAHVLHLRLQG
;
A
#
# COMPACT_ATOMS: atom_id res chain seq x y z
N PRO A 1 -25.64 -16.82 0.98
CA PRO A 1 -24.30 -16.54 0.41
C PRO A 1 -23.30 -16.27 1.54
N GLN A 2 -22.41 -17.22 1.81
CA GLN A 2 -21.28 -16.96 2.71
C GLN A 2 -20.40 -15.92 2.01
N HIS A 3 -20.21 -14.75 2.61
CA HIS A 3 -19.23 -13.77 2.13
C HIS A 3 -17.88 -14.47 2.18
N ALA A 4 -17.28 -14.74 1.01
CA ALA A 4 -15.95 -15.31 0.97
C ALA A 4 -15.00 -14.33 1.66
N SER A 5 -14.35 -14.76 2.74
CA SER A 5 -13.36 -13.93 3.43
C SER A 5 -12.12 -13.83 2.54
N GLN A 6 -11.78 -12.60 2.18
CA GLN A 6 -10.53 -12.26 1.49
C GLN A 6 -9.48 -11.85 2.53
N LEU A 7 -8.24 -12.18 2.25
CA LEU A 7 -7.05 -11.82 3.02
C LEU A 7 -6.07 -11.14 2.08
N LEU A 8 -5.56 -10.00 2.52
CA LEU A 8 -4.46 -9.30 1.88
C LEU A 8 -3.17 -9.73 2.58
N VAL A 9 -2.24 -10.30 1.82
CA VAL A 9 -1.02 -10.93 2.36
C VAL A 9 0.19 -10.29 1.71
N LEU A 10 1.02 -9.63 2.51
CA LEU A 10 2.36 -9.22 2.12
C LEU A 10 3.36 -10.28 2.58
N THR A 11 4.10 -10.85 1.63
CA THR A 11 5.08 -11.91 1.90
C THR A 11 6.46 -11.31 2.24
N ALA A 12 7.34 -12.15 2.80
CA ALA A 12 8.71 -11.73 3.18
C ALA A 12 9.61 -11.38 1.97
N ASP A 13 9.27 -11.88 0.78
CA ASP A 13 9.87 -11.54 -0.51
C ASP A 13 9.13 -10.41 -1.24
N LEU A 14 8.41 -9.58 -0.49
CA LEU A 14 7.75 -8.35 -0.96
C LEU A 14 6.69 -8.59 -2.04
N GLN A 15 6.05 -9.76 -2.05
CA GLN A 15 4.94 -10.06 -2.94
C GLN A 15 3.62 -9.73 -2.26
N LEU A 16 2.76 -9.00 -2.95
CA LEU A 16 1.39 -8.77 -2.51
C LEU A 16 0.47 -9.79 -3.13
N LEU A 17 -0.18 -10.58 -2.26
CA LEU A 17 -1.11 -11.62 -2.63
C LEU A 17 -2.50 -11.35 -2.07
N ILE A 18 -3.51 -11.85 -2.79
CA ILE A 18 -4.88 -11.91 -2.31
C ILE A 18 -5.29 -13.36 -2.22
N ALA A 19 -5.62 -13.78 -1.00
CA ALA A 19 -6.14 -15.10 -0.74
C ALA A 19 -7.64 -15.02 -0.47
N THR A 20 -8.42 -15.86 -1.13
CA THR A 20 -9.84 -16.06 -0.84
C THR A 20 -10.02 -17.46 -0.28
N CYS A 21 -10.79 -17.60 0.80
CA CYS A 21 -11.04 -18.91 1.39
C CYS A 21 -11.60 -19.90 0.35
N GLY A 22 -10.89 -21.02 0.13
CA GLY A 22 -11.27 -22.04 -0.85
C GLY A 22 -10.72 -21.83 -2.27
N SER A 23 -9.93 -20.78 -2.51
CA SER A 23 -9.28 -20.50 -3.80
C SER A 23 -7.76 -20.37 -3.64
N PRO A 24 -6.98 -20.62 -4.71
CA PRO A 24 -5.57 -20.26 -4.74
C PRO A 24 -5.38 -18.76 -4.50
N ALA A 25 -4.29 -18.39 -3.82
CA ALA A 25 -3.89 -17.00 -3.72
C ALA A 25 -3.42 -16.48 -5.09
N VAL A 26 -3.73 -15.22 -5.38
CA VAL A 26 -3.36 -14.54 -6.62
C VAL A 26 -2.37 -13.43 -6.29
N GLN A 27 -1.25 -13.38 -7.00
CA GLN A 27 -0.30 -12.27 -6.88
C GLN A 27 -0.82 -11.06 -7.64
N VAL A 28 -0.78 -9.89 -7.01
CA VAL A 28 -1.26 -8.62 -7.58
C VAL A 28 -0.15 -7.59 -7.77
N ALA A 29 0.91 -7.65 -6.98
CA ALA A 29 2.08 -6.79 -7.12
C ALA A 29 3.34 -7.48 -6.57
N SER A 30 4.50 -6.95 -6.96
CA SER A 30 5.83 -7.31 -6.45
C SER A 30 6.50 -6.07 -5.87
N ASP A 31 7.60 -6.26 -5.14
CA ASP A 31 8.40 -5.18 -4.55
C ASP A 31 7.57 -4.22 -3.67
N VAL A 32 6.56 -4.77 -2.98
CA VAL A 32 5.67 -4.00 -2.12
C VAL A 32 6.29 -3.83 -0.74
N GLU A 33 6.46 -2.58 -0.28
CA GLU A 33 7.03 -2.30 1.04
C GLU A 33 5.97 -2.26 2.14
N ALA A 34 4.80 -1.73 1.83
CA ALA A 34 3.71 -1.60 2.79
C ALA A 34 2.35 -1.73 2.10
N VAL A 35 1.37 -2.22 2.85
CA VAL A 35 -0.01 -2.36 2.37
C VAL A 35 -1.00 -2.20 3.51
N ASP A 36 -2.16 -1.60 3.22
CA ASP A 36 -3.27 -1.54 4.15
C ASP A 36 -4.64 -1.53 3.44
N TRP A 37 -5.64 -2.03 4.15
CA TRP A 37 -7.01 -2.16 3.67
C TRP A 37 -7.89 -1.07 4.30
N ALA A 38 -8.53 -0.25 3.47
CA ALA A 38 -9.46 0.78 3.91
C ALA A 38 -10.63 0.23 4.75
N PRO A 39 -10.90 0.81 5.94
CA PRO A 39 -12.02 0.38 6.78
C PRO A 39 -13.37 0.48 6.05
N HIS A 40 -14.17 -0.59 6.11
CA HIS A 40 -15.53 -0.67 5.53
C HIS A 40 -15.61 -0.38 4.02
N SER A 41 -14.50 -0.51 3.29
CA SER A 41 -14.41 -0.26 1.86
C SER A 41 -13.70 -1.43 1.17
N PRO A 42 -14.03 -1.77 -0.08
CA PRO A 42 -13.30 -2.79 -0.86
C PRO A 42 -12.00 -2.21 -1.47
N LEU A 43 -11.42 -1.16 -0.88
CA LEU A 43 -10.24 -0.49 -1.37
C LEU A 43 -9.04 -0.88 -0.49
N ALA A 44 -7.92 -1.23 -1.11
CA ALA A 44 -6.63 -1.25 -0.43
C ALA A 44 -5.67 -0.27 -1.09
N ALA A 45 -4.62 0.07 -0.35
CA ALA A 45 -3.50 0.82 -0.89
C ALA A 45 -2.20 0.13 -0.51
N PHE A 46 -1.23 0.17 -1.41
CA PHE A 46 0.11 -0.35 -1.17
C PHE A 46 1.16 0.59 -1.75
N THR A 47 2.38 0.49 -1.23
CA THR A 47 3.54 1.22 -1.76
C THR A 47 4.42 0.28 -2.56
N GLU A 48 4.99 0.80 -3.64
CA GLU A 48 6.02 0.16 -4.46
C GLU A 48 7.05 1.25 -4.84
N GLY A 49 8.21 1.23 -4.21
CA GLY A 49 9.23 2.27 -4.30
C GLY A 49 8.68 3.64 -3.88
N HIS A 50 8.59 4.56 -4.84
CA HIS A 50 8.06 5.92 -4.63
C HIS A 50 6.61 6.08 -5.08
N THR A 51 5.91 4.97 -5.31
CA THR A 51 4.56 4.96 -5.85
C THR A 51 3.57 4.48 -4.79
N LEU A 52 2.49 5.22 -4.61
CA LEU A 52 1.31 4.74 -3.90
C LEU A 52 0.31 4.20 -4.91
N CYS A 53 -0.11 2.95 -4.77
CA CYS A 53 -1.03 2.26 -5.66
C CYS A 53 -2.36 1.95 -4.94
N TRP A 54 -3.46 2.01 -5.67
CA TRP A 54 -4.80 1.64 -5.17
C TRP A 54 -5.29 0.36 -5.83
N LEU A 55 -5.94 -0.47 -5.04
CA LEU A 55 -6.39 -1.80 -5.45
C LEU A 55 -7.89 -1.95 -5.19
N ASP A 56 -8.63 -2.38 -6.22
CA ASP A 56 -10.05 -2.73 -6.10
C ASP A 56 -10.21 -4.21 -5.71
N LEU A 57 -10.70 -4.47 -4.50
CA LEU A 57 -10.93 -5.81 -3.96
C LEU A 57 -12.33 -6.36 -4.27
N THR A 58 -13.17 -5.63 -5.01
CA THR A 58 -14.50 -6.13 -5.40
C THR A 58 -14.43 -7.33 -6.35
N GLN A 59 -13.30 -7.51 -7.06
CA GLN A 59 -13.07 -8.60 -7.98
C GLN A 59 -12.07 -9.62 -7.41
N PRO A 60 -12.20 -10.92 -7.75
CA PRO A 60 -11.27 -11.96 -7.29
C PRO A 60 -9.82 -11.74 -7.75
N GLU A 61 -9.64 -11.16 -8.94
CA GLU A 61 -8.34 -10.92 -9.57
C GLU A 61 -7.82 -9.50 -9.29
N ALA A 62 -8.22 -8.89 -8.16
CA ALA A 62 -8.10 -7.48 -7.81
C ALA A 62 -7.10 -6.67 -8.64
N GLN A 63 -7.58 -5.58 -9.23
CA GLN A 63 -6.81 -4.80 -10.18
C GLN A 63 -6.29 -3.53 -9.54
N VAL A 64 -5.07 -3.14 -9.92
CA VAL A 64 -4.55 -1.81 -9.63
C VAL A 64 -5.40 -0.80 -10.39
N MET A 65 -6.11 0.05 -9.66
CA MET A 65 -7.02 1.05 -10.24
C MET A 65 -6.28 2.28 -10.72
N THR A 66 -5.35 2.75 -9.91
CA THR A 66 -4.61 4.00 -10.13
C THR A 66 -3.36 4.01 -9.25
N SER A 67 -2.45 4.93 -9.55
CA SER A 67 -1.22 5.16 -8.81
C SER A 67 -0.88 6.64 -8.70
N LEU A 68 -0.09 6.99 -7.69
CA LEU A 68 0.40 8.33 -7.41
C LEU A 68 1.90 8.26 -7.16
N GLU A 69 2.67 8.89 -8.05
CA GLU A 69 4.11 9.06 -7.86
C GLU A 69 4.38 10.15 -6.83
N LEU A 70 5.18 9.81 -5.81
CA LEU A 70 5.52 10.69 -4.69
C LEU A 70 6.96 11.24 -4.79
N GLN A 71 7.67 10.96 -5.90
CA GLN A 71 9.06 11.36 -6.14
C GLN A 71 9.35 12.86 -5.92
N HIS A 72 8.37 13.73 -6.19
CA HIS A 72 8.54 15.18 -6.06
C HIS A 72 8.38 15.72 -4.63
N LEU A 73 7.78 14.94 -3.72
CA LEU A 73 7.62 15.34 -2.32
C LEU A 73 8.92 15.13 -1.53
N ALA A 74 9.87 14.39 -2.10
CA ALA A 74 10.94 13.76 -1.36
C ALA A 74 12.27 14.51 -1.38
N GLY A 75 12.68 15.13 -2.49
CA GLY A 75 13.99 15.81 -2.64
C GLY A 75 15.24 14.91 -2.45
N ALA A 76 15.10 13.81 -1.73
CA ALA A 76 16.03 12.76 -1.33
C ALA A 76 15.39 11.38 -1.60
N SER A 77 16.19 10.32 -1.51
CA SER A 77 15.72 8.93 -1.62
C SER A 77 14.83 8.55 -0.43
N LEU A 78 13.52 8.81 -0.51
CA LEU A 78 12.55 8.40 0.50
C LEU A 78 12.08 6.96 0.28
N LEU A 79 12.23 6.11 1.28
CA LEU A 79 11.59 4.80 1.32
C LEU A 79 10.24 4.92 2.02
N LEU A 80 9.16 4.50 1.36
CA LEU A 80 7.83 4.45 1.94
C LEU A 80 7.67 3.14 2.71
N GLU A 81 7.78 3.18 4.04
CA GLU A 81 7.83 1.97 4.88
C GLU A 81 6.48 1.58 5.48
N SER A 82 5.49 2.47 5.44
CA SER A 82 4.16 2.17 5.97
C SER A 82 3.06 2.94 5.25
N VAL A 83 1.90 2.30 5.16
CA VAL A 83 0.63 2.90 4.76
C VAL A 83 -0.41 2.53 5.81
N VAL A 84 -1.16 3.52 6.28
CA VAL A 84 -2.24 3.31 7.26
C VAL A 84 -3.45 4.12 6.85
N TRP A 85 -4.55 3.44 6.61
CA TRP A 85 -5.86 4.05 6.41
C TRP A 85 -6.42 4.53 7.75
N VAL A 86 -6.69 5.82 7.85
CA VAL A 86 -7.27 6.44 9.05
C VAL A 86 -8.78 6.61 8.87
N ARG A 87 -9.24 6.86 7.64
CA ARG A 87 -10.66 6.93 7.23
C ARG A 87 -10.78 6.42 5.79
N PRO A 88 -11.99 6.07 5.30
CA PRO A 88 -12.15 5.59 3.92
C PRO A 88 -11.60 6.52 2.82
N SER A 89 -11.38 7.80 3.10
CA SER A 89 -10.82 8.79 2.18
C SER A 89 -9.52 9.44 2.67
N GLU A 90 -8.92 8.94 3.75
CA GLU A 90 -7.71 9.50 4.34
C GLU A 90 -6.73 8.40 4.73
N LEU A 91 -5.49 8.56 4.30
CA LEU A 91 -4.40 7.64 4.63
C LEU A 91 -3.15 8.42 5.04
N VAL A 92 -2.35 7.78 5.87
CA VAL A 92 -1.07 8.29 6.34
C VAL A 92 0.03 7.38 5.80
N LEU A 93 1.05 7.97 5.20
CA LEU A 93 2.27 7.27 4.81
C LEU A 93 3.38 7.61 5.79
N GLY A 94 4.06 6.59 6.29
CA GLY A 94 5.35 6.74 6.95
C GLY A 94 6.46 6.56 5.93
N ALA A 95 7.40 7.49 5.92
CA ALA A 95 8.55 7.48 5.02
C ALA A 95 9.82 7.74 5.82
N VAL A 96 10.92 7.10 5.41
CA VAL A 96 12.24 7.32 5.97
C VAL A 96 13.19 7.80 4.88
N VAL A 97 14.02 8.78 5.23
CA VAL A 97 15.10 9.22 4.34
C VAL A 97 16.20 8.17 4.35
N VAL A 98 16.55 7.68 3.16
CA VAL A 98 17.72 6.83 2.95
C VAL A 98 18.86 7.74 2.51
N GLU A 99 19.53 8.37 3.48
CA GLU A 99 20.79 9.12 3.27
C GLU A 99 22.01 8.26 3.64
N ASP A 100 23.16 8.55 3.01
CA ASP A 100 24.46 7.94 3.32
C ASP A 100 24.94 8.37 4.73
N GLU A 101 24.53 7.59 5.74
CA GLU A 101 25.21 7.29 7.01
C GLU A 101 25.60 8.40 8.02
N ALA A 102 25.24 9.67 7.87
CA ALA A 102 25.71 10.70 8.83
C ALA A 102 24.75 11.05 9.99
N GLU A 103 23.44 11.08 9.75
CA GLU A 103 22.42 11.35 10.77
C GLU A 103 21.32 10.28 10.64
N GLY A 104 20.77 9.81 11.77
CA GLY A 104 19.77 8.74 11.77
C GLY A 104 18.55 9.08 10.90
N PRO A 105 17.72 8.08 10.51
CA PRO A 105 16.66 8.31 9.53
C PRO A 105 15.64 9.31 10.06
N ASP A 106 15.52 10.46 9.39
CA ASP A 106 14.42 11.38 9.60
C ASP A 106 13.13 10.68 9.12
N ALA A 107 12.20 10.48 10.06
CA ALA A 107 10.90 9.91 9.76
C ALA A 107 9.93 11.02 9.32
N HIS A 108 9.44 10.92 8.10
CA HIS A 108 8.43 11.81 7.54
C HIS A 108 7.06 11.14 7.57
N VAL A 109 6.04 11.96 7.82
CA VAL A 109 4.65 11.52 7.83
C VAL A 109 3.90 12.34 6.79
N LEU A 110 3.35 11.67 5.78
CA LEU A 110 2.53 12.30 4.75
C LEU A 110 1.06 11.96 4.99
N HIS A 111 0.25 12.97 5.28
CA HIS A 111 -1.21 12.81 5.37
C HIS A 111 -1.84 13.10 4.02
N LEU A 112 -2.44 12.08 3.41
CA LEU A 112 -3.11 12.17 2.11
C LEU A 112 -4.62 12.09 2.29
N ARG A 113 -5.33 13.02 1.64
CA ARG A 113 -6.80 13.04 1.59
C ARG A 113 -7.25 12.88 0.14
N LEU A 114 -8.00 11.82 -0.11
CA LEU A 114 -8.54 11.52 -1.42
C LEU A 114 -9.71 12.46 -1.74
N GLN A 115 -9.70 13.00 -2.94
CA GLN A 115 -10.83 13.75 -3.51
C GLN A 115 -11.40 12.92 -4.66
N GLY A 116 -12.73 12.73 -4.64
CA GLY A 116 -13.47 12.03 -5.69
C GLY A 116 -13.87 12.94 -6.82
#